data_AF-K8E3W2-F1
#
_entry.id   AF-K8E3W2-F1
#
_cell.length_a   1.000
_cell.length_b   1.000
_cell.length_c   1.000
_cell.angle_alpha   90.00
_cell.angle_beta   90.00
_cell.angle_gamma   90.00
#
_symmetry.space_group_name_H-M   'P 1'
#
loop_
_entity.id
_entity.type
_entity.pdbx_description
1 polymer ?
#
loop_
_entity_poly.entity_id
_entity_poly.type
_entity_poly.pdbx_seq_one_letter_code
_entity_poly.pdbx_strand_id
1 'polypeptide(L)'
;MNYTVLIVENKQEANQKIAEELFASGYHIRLANSSETVDEELKKQTPDLLLIDSCSITQQELGALLKKGQKNVVPVLVITNKESQEKVLRLLGVKKEAYITSPFEINDLIKQICNLVGHQSSNTLNNQN
;
A
#
# COMPACT_ATOMS: atom_id res chain seq x y z
N MET A 1 4.47 12.46 -12.75
CA MET A 1 3.39 11.46 -12.61
C MET A 1 2.55 11.89 -11.42
N ASN A 2 1.23 11.74 -11.46
CA ASN A 2 0.33 12.32 -10.45
C ASN A 2 -0.41 11.20 -9.69
N TYR A 3 0.34 10.23 -9.14
CA TYR A 3 -0.23 9.10 -8.42
C TYR A 3 -0.53 9.45 -6.97
N THR A 4 -1.68 9.04 -6.47
CA THR A 4 -2.12 9.21 -5.09
C THR A 4 -1.88 7.93 -4.31
N VAL A 5 -1.05 8.01 -3.26
CA VAL A 5 -0.78 6.92 -2.34
C VAL A 5 -1.52 7.20 -1.03
N LEU A 6 -2.36 6.26 -0.61
CA LEU A 6 -2.99 6.28 0.71
C LEU A 6 -2.18 5.42 1.66
N ILE A 7 -1.51 6.06 2.62
CA ILE A 7 -0.68 5.41 3.64
C ILE A 7 -1.54 5.08 4.86
N VAL A 8 -1.45 3.84 5.33
CA VAL A 8 -2.16 3.33 6.50
C VAL A 8 -1.14 2.95 7.57
N GLU A 9 -1.03 3.78 8.59
CA GLU A 9 -0.13 3.54 9.72
C GLU A 9 -0.66 4.22 10.99
N ASN A 10 -0.59 3.50 12.11
CA ASN A 10 -1.12 3.97 13.40
C ASN A 10 -0.13 4.84 14.19
N LYS A 11 1.11 4.99 13.72
CA LYS A 11 2.18 5.78 14.38
C LYS A 11 2.44 7.05 13.58
N GLN A 12 2.22 8.20 14.20
CA GLN A 12 2.26 9.51 13.53
C GLN A 12 3.66 9.87 12.98
N GLU A 13 4.73 9.43 13.62
CA GLU A 13 6.10 9.85 13.31
C GLU A 13 6.68 9.14 12.07
N ALA A 14 6.44 7.83 11.92
CA ALA A 14 6.91 7.06 10.75
C ALA A 14 6.09 7.38 9.49
N ASN A 15 4.80 7.70 9.65
CA ASN A 15 3.94 8.24 8.60
C ASN A 15 4.57 9.45 7.92
N GLN A 16 5.14 10.36 8.73
CA GLN A 16 5.60 11.64 8.24
C GLN A 16 6.85 11.50 7.37
N LYS A 17 7.81 10.66 7.75
CA LYS A 17 9.04 10.49 6.95
C LYS A 17 8.77 9.85 5.59
N ILE A 18 8.00 8.75 5.56
CA ILE A 18 7.67 8.07 4.29
C ILE A 18 6.82 8.99 3.41
N ALA A 19 5.87 9.72 4.01
CA ALA A 19 5.07 10.70 3.29
C ALA A 19 5.93 11.82 2.68
N GLU A 20 6.87 12.39 3.44
CA GLU A 20 7.77 13.44 2.97
C GLU A 20 8.65 12.96 1.81
N GLU A 21 9.23 11.76 1.94
CA GLU A 21 10.09 11.17 0.91
C GLU A 21 9.32 10.84 -0.38
N LEU A 22 8.12 10.28 -0.27
CA LEU A 22 7.25 10.02 -1.43
C LEU A 22 6.71 11.32 -2.04
N PHE A 23 6.36 12.31 -1.22
CA PHE A 23 5.93 13.62 -1.70
C PHE A 23 7.04 14.33 -2.48
N ALA A 24 8.28 14.31 -1.97
CA ALA A 24 9.46 14.83 -2.67
C ALA A 24 9.72 14.11 -4.01
N SER A 25 9.27 12.86 -4.13
CA SER A 25 9.34 12.06 -5.36
C SER A 25 8.17 12.31 -6.33
N GLY A 26 7.25 13.24 -6.00
CA GLY A 26 6.16 13.68 -6.85
C GLY A 26 4.83 12.92 -6.69
N TYR A 27 4.68 12.13 -5.62
CA TYR A 27 3.42 11.46 -5.29
C TYR A 27 2.50 12.37 -4.47
N HIS A 28 1.19 12.25 -4.67
CA HIS A 28 0.20 12.82 -3.75
C HIS A 28 0.00 11.86 -2.60
N ILE A 29 0.11 12.36 -1.37
CA ILE A 29 0.02 11.52 -0.18
C ILE A 29 -1.26 11.84 0.58
N ARG A 30 -1.98 10.78 0.94
CA ARG A 30 -3.09 10.81 1.89
C ARG A 30 -2.77 9.86 3.02
N LEU A 31 -3.22 10.19 4.22
CA LEU A 31 -2.95 9.42 5.43
C LEU A 31 -4.25 8.88 6.00
N ALA A 32 -4.20 7.64 6.47
CA ALA A 32 -5.24 7.02 7.26
C ALA A 32 -4.59 6.30 8.46
N ASN A 33 -5.29 6.30 9.58
CA ASN A 33 -4.81 5.74 10.86
C ASN A 33 -5.76 4.66 11.40
N SER A 34 -6.74 4.24 10.61
CA SER A 34 -7.69 3.22 10.99
C SER A 34 -8.36 2.61 9.76
N SER A 35 -8.95 1.45 9.94
CA SER A 35 -9.77 0.81 8.90
C SER A 35 -10.93 1.72 8.45
N GLU A 36 -11.52 2.48 9.38
CA GLU A 36 -12.65 3.38 9.14
C GLU A 36 -12.23 4.59 8.29
N THR A 37 -11.11 5.23 8.65
CA THR A 37 -10.57 6.35 7.86
C THR A 37 -10.19 5.89 6.46
N VAL A 38 -9.68 4.68 6.28
CA VAL A 38 -9.48 4.10 4.93
C VAL A 38 -10.78 4.02 4.13
N ASP A 39 -11.90 3.61 4.73
CA ASP A 39 -13.19 3.55 4.01
C ASP A 39 -13.68 4.95 3.60
N GLU A 40 -13.51 5.94 4.47
CA GLU A 40 -13.85 7.33 4.15
C GLU A 40 -12.98 7.86 3.01
N GLU A 41 -11.68 7.60 3.07
CA GLU A 41 -10.74 8.08 2.06
C GLU A 41 -11.00 7.44 0.69
N LEU A 42 -11.29 6.13 0.66
CA LEU A 42 -11.67 5.38 -0.54
C LEU A 42 -13.00 5.88 -1.15
N LYS A 43 -13.97 6.28 -0.32
CA LYS A 43 -15.25 6.85 -0.79
C LYS A 43 -15.09 8.25 -1.40
N LYS A 44 -14.18 9.07 -0.85
CA LYS A 44 -13.91 10.43 -1.35
C LYS A 44 -13.25 10.37 -2.72
N GLN A 45 -12.21 9.55 -2.84
CA GLN A 45 -11.47 9.36 -4.09
C GLN A 45 -10.63 8.09 -3.97
N THR A 46 -10.76 7.19 -4.95
CA THR A 46 -9.94 5.99 -5.03
C THR A 46 -8.47 6.36 -5.27
N PRO A 47 -7.54 5.97 -4.38
CA PRO A 47 -6.11 6.17 -4.58
C PRO A 47 -5.57 5.16 -5.58
N ASP A 48 -4.40 5.44 -6.14
CA ASP A 48 -3.70 4.55 -7.06
C ASP A 48 -3.02 3.38 -6.32
N LEU A 49 -2.73 3.54 -5.02
CA LEU A 49 -2.11 2.51 -4.19
C LEU A 49 -2.46 2.70 -2.71
N LEU A 50 -2.68 1.57 -2.02
CA LEU A 50 -2.71 1.49 -0.55
C LEU A 50 -1.35 1.02 -0.05
N LEU A 51 -0.67 1.84 0.75
CA LEU A 51 0.56 1.49 1.44
C LEU A 51 0.24 1.21 2.91
N ILE A 52 0.44 -0.01 3.40
CA ILE A 52 0.02 -0.42 4.75
C ILE A 52 1.23 -0.81 5.58
N ASP A 53 1.46 -0.16 6.73
CA ASP A 53 2.43 -0.65 7.71
C ASP A 53 1.81 -1.74 8.60
N SER A 54 2.12 -3.00 8.29
CA SER A 54 1.68 -4.16 9.07
C SER A 54 2.25 -4.21 10.49
N CYS A 55 3.36 -3.51 10.77
CA CYS A 55 3.96 -3.46 12.10
C CYS A 55 3.15 -2.57 13.07
N SER A 56 2.24 -1.75 12.55
CA SER A 56 1.44 -0.81 13.34
C SER A 56 0.00 -1.28 13.60
N ILE A 57 -0.43 -2.38 12.97
CA ILE A 57 -1.82 -2.90 13.01
C ILE A 57 -1.87 -4.38 13.36
N THR A 58 -3.04 -4.87 13.74
CA THR A 58 -3.29 -6.29 13.98
C THR A 58 -3.43 -7.09 12.68
N GLN A 59 -3.28 -8.41 12.77
CA GLN A 59 -3.49 -9.31 11.62
C GLN A 59 -4.92 -9.25 11.08
N GLN A 60 -5.91 -9.06 11.96
CA GLN A 60 -7.32 -8.93 11.58
C GLN A 60 -7.56 -7.64 10.77
N GLU A 61 -7.00 -6.53 11.23
CA GLU A 61 -7.06 -5.24 10.53
C GLU A 61 -6.36 -5.31 9.18
N LEU A 62 -5.16 -5.91 9.11
CA LEU A 62 -4.45 -6.11 7.86
C LEU A 62 -5.31 -6.93 6.87
N GLY A 63 -5.90 -8.03 7.33
CA GLY A 63 -6.79 -8.84 6.50
C GLY A 63 -8.01 -8.07 5.99
N ALA A 64 -8.58 -7.17 6.80
CA ALA A 64 -9.69 -6.31 6.39
C ALA A 64 -9.25 -5.29 5.33
N LEU A 65 -8.09 -4.64 5.51
CA LEU A 65 -7.54 -3.68 4.55
C LEU A 65 -7.18 -4.34 3.22
N LEU A 66 -6.61 -5.54 3.23
CA LEU A 66 -6.34 -6.31 2.02
C LEU A 66 -7.62 -6.61 1.23
N LYS A 67 -8.69 -7.03 1.92
CA LYS A 67 -10.01 -7.24 1.31
C LYS A 67 -10.59 -5.95 0.72
N LYS A 68 -10.36 -4.80 1.38
CA LYS A 68 -10.79 -3.49 0.88
C LYS A 68 -10.06 -3.09 -0.40
N GLY A 69 -8.73 -3.27 -0.45
CA GLY A 69 -7.96 -3.05 -1.67
C GLY A 69 -8.48 -3.91 -2.82
N GLN A 70 -8.68 -5.21 -2.58
CA GLN A 70 -9.26 -6.12 -3.57
C GLN A 70 -10.66 -5.68 -4.05
N LYS A 71 -11.55 -5.33 -3.12
CA LYS A 71 -12.92 -4.91 -3.44
C LYS A 71 -12.96 -3.64 -4.30
N ASN A 72 -12.05 -2.70 -4.07
CA ASN A 72 -11.99 -1.43 -4.79
C ASN A 72 -11.01 -1.47 -5.98
N VAL A 73 -10.44 -2.63 -6.29
CA VAL A 73 -9.44 -2.81 -7.36
C VAL A 73 -8.22 -1.89 -7.18
N VAL A 74 -7.84 -1.63 -5.93
CA VAL A 74 -6.68 -0.82 -5.58
C VAL A 74 -5.52 -1.75 -5.22
N PRO A 75 -4.34 -1.61 -5.85
CA PRO A 75 -3.17 -2.38 -5.48
C PRO A 75 -2.74 -2.04 -4.05
N VAL A 76 -2.33 -3.06 -3.31
CA VAL A 76 -1.88 -2.92 -1.92
C VAL A 76 -0.41 -3.31 -1.84
N LEU A 77 0.38 -2.44 -1.21
CA LEU A 77 1.76 -2.71 -0.80
C LEU A 77 1.82 -2.73 0.72
N VAL A 78 2.33 -3.82 1.28
CA VAL A 78 2.47 -3.98 2.73
C VAL A 78 3.92 -3.77 3.16
N ILE A 79 4.17 -2.82 4.05
CA ILE A 79 5.43 -2.72 4.77
C ILE A 79 5.39 -3.70 5.95
N THR A 80 6.46 -4.48 6.12
CA THR A 80 6.56 -5.45 7.22
C THR A 80 7.99 -5.61 7.72
N ASN A 81 8.18 -6.21 8.88
CA ASN A 81 9.51 -6.60 9.38
C ASN A 81 9.80 -8.07 9.04
N LYS A 82 11.06 -8.49 9.23
CA LYS A 82 11.49 -9.87 8.94
C LYS A 82 10.72 -10.90 9.77
N GLU A 83 10.39 -10.55 11.01
CA GLU A 83 9.70 -11.41 11.96
C GLU A 83 8.23 -11.68 11.58
N SER A 84 7.61 -10.74 10.87
CA SER A 84 6.19 -10.81 10.46
C SER A 84 5.99 -11.15 8.99
N GLN A 85 7.07 -11.27 8.23
CA GLN A 85 7.03 -11.57 6.79
C GLN A 85 6.21 -12.83 6.46
N GLU A 86 6.40 -13.93 7.20
CA GLU A 86 5.65 -15.16 6.98
C GLU A 86 4.14 -14.98 7.20
N LYS A 87 3.75 -14.14 8.18
CA LYS A 87 2.35 -13.85 8.47
C LYS A 87 1.72 -13.04 7.34
N VAL A 88 2.43 -12.04 6.84
CA VAL A 88 2.02 -11.21 5.71
C VAL A 88 1.88 -12.06 4.44
N LEU A 89 2.85 -12.93 4.15
CA LEU A 89 2.81 -13.84 3.00
C LEU A 89 1.60 -14.77 3.01
N ARG A 90 1.24 -15.32 4.19
CA ARG A 90 0.04 -16.16 4.35
C ARG A 90 -1.23 -15.40 4.05
N LEU A 91 -1.33 -14.14 4.47
CA LEU A 91 -2.49 -13.28 4.19
C LEU A 91 -2.58 -12.84 2.73
N LEU A 92 -1.44 -12.58 2.09
CA LEU A 92 -1.35 -12.17 0.69
C LEU A 92 -1.57 -13.33 -0.30
N GLY A 93 -1.65 -14.57 0.17
CA GLY A 93 -1.80 -15.73 -0.70
C GLY A 93 -0.61 -15.92 -1.64
N VAL A 94 0.62 -15.69 -1.16
CA VAL A 94 1.89 -15.91 -1.90
C VAL A 94 2.22 -14.85 -2.97
N LYS A 95 1.51 -13.72 -3.04
CA LYS A 95 1.91 -12.58 -3.90
C LYS A 95 3.14 -11.87 -3.33
N LYS A 96 4.33 -12.23 -3.79
CA LYS A 96 5.59 -11.66 -3.28
C LYS A 96 5.78 -10.20 -3.66
N GLU A 97 5.14 -9.73 -4.73
CA GLU A 97 5.23 -8.34 -5.19
C GLU A 97 4.38 -7.36 -4.36
N ALA A 98 3.62 -7.83 -3.39
CA ALA A 98 2.69 -7.02 -2.59
C ALA A 98 3.22 -6.69 -1.18
N TYR A 99 4.51 -6.89 -0.90
CA TYR A 99 5.14 -6.43 0.35
C TYR A 99 6.58 -5.96 0.17
N ILE A 100 7.06 -5.16 1.11
CA ILE A 100 8.45 -4.75 1.28
C ILE A 100 8.86 -4.95 2.75
N THR A 101 10.09 -5.41 2.97
CA THR A 101 10.61 -5.68 4.31
C THR A 101 11.45 -4.51 4.81
N SER A 102 11.17 -4.01 6.01
CA SER A 102 11.96 -3.00 6.72
C SER A 102 13.19 -3.62 7.42
N PRO A 103 14.34 -2.92 7.47
CA PRO A 103 14.61 -1.62 6.85
C PRO A 103 14.74 -1.72 5.31
N PHE A 104 14.31 -0.67 4.61
CA PHE A 104 14.37 -0.56 3.15
C PHE A 104 14.88 0.82 2.74
N GLU A 105 15.42 0.90 1.53
CA GLU A 105 15.75 2.18 0.90
C GLU A 105 14.51 2.77 0.25
N ILE A 106 14.35 4.10 0.32
CA ILE A 106 13.21 4.79 -0.29
C ILE A 106 13.07 4.49 -1.80
N ASN A 107 14.21 4.37 -2.50
CA ASN A 107 14.23 4.05 -3.92
C ASN A 107 13.62 2.67 -4.21
N ASP A 108 13.75 1.72 -3.30
CA ASP A 108 13.17 0.39 -3.47
C ASP A 108 11.67 0.39 -3.17
N LEU A 109 11.22 1.21 -2.20
CA LEU A 109 9.79 1.48 -2.00
C LEU A 109 9.16 2.10 -3.26
N ILE A 110 9.79 3.12 -3.84
CA ILE A 110 9.32 3.79 -5.06
C ILE A 110 9.24 2.80 -6.23
N LYS A 111 10.27 1.97 -6.45
CA LYS A 111 10.24 0.93 -7.50
C LYS A 111 9.06 -0.01 -7.31
N GLN A 112 8.78 -0.43 -6.07
CA GLN A 112 7.68 -1.35 -5.79
C GLN A 112 6.31 -0.69 -6.04
N ILE A 113 6.16 0.58 -5.66
CA ILE A 113 4.96 1.38 -5.96
C ILE A 113 4.80 1.50 -7.49
N CYS A 114 5.86 1.87 -8.21
CA CYS A 114 5.87 1.97 -9.67
C CYS A 114 5.49 0.65 -10.35
N ASN A 115 5.98 -0.49 -9.87
CA ASN A 115 5.63 -1.80 -10.41
C ASN A 115 4.12 -2.05 -10.23
N LEU A 116 3.60 -1.87 -9.01
CA LEU A 116 2.20 -2.15 -8.69
C LEU A 116 1.21 -1.22 -9.41
N VAL A 117 1.55 0.06 -9.53
CA VAL A 117 0.70 1.05 -10.19
C VAL A 117 0.88 0.99 -11.72
N GLY A 118 2.12 0.82 -12.21
CA GLY A 118 2.43 0.75 -13.64
C GLY A 118 1.87 -0.49 -14.33
N HIS A 119 1.77 -1.64 -13.63
CA HIS A 119 1.11 -2.83 -14.17
C HIS A 119 -0.39 -2.63 -14.42
N GLN A 120 -1.06 -1.66 -13.78
CA GLN A 120 -2.47 -1.35 -14.03
C GLN A 120 -2.69 -0.77 -15.44
N SER A 121 -1.74 -0.01 -15.98
CA SER A 121 -1.85 0.56 -17.33
C SER A 121 -1.72 -0.50 -18.44
N SER A 122 -1.01 -1.61 -18.15
CA SER A 122 -0.81 -2.71 -19.12
C SER A 122 -1.86 -3.83 -19.02
N ASN A 123 -2.57 -3.97 -17.90
CA ASN A 123 -3.51 -5.09 -17.71
C ASN A 123 -4.94 -4.83 -18.21
N THR A 124 -5.27 -3.60 -18.63
CA THR A 124 -6.58 -3.27 -19.24
C THR A 124 -6.62 -3.51 -20.76
N LEU A 125 -5.49 -3.83 -21.40
CA LEU A 125 -5.40 -4.00 -22.87
C LEU A 125 -5.46 -5.46 -23.37
N ASN A 126 -5.49 -6.48 -22.48
CA ASN A 126 -5.34 -7.88 -22.91
C ASN A 126 -6.56 -8.80 -22.70
N ASN A 127 -7.76 -8.25 -22.43
CA ASN A 127 -8.98 -9.06 -22.31
C ASN A 127 -10.06 -8.74 -23.38
N GLN A 128 -9.60 -8.60 -24.62
CA GLN A 128 -10.46 -8.77 -25.81
C GLN A 128 -9.70 -9.64 -26.80
N ASN A 129 -9.95 -10.95 -26.75
CA ASN A 129 -9.91 -11.90 -27.88
C ASN A 129 -10.59 -13.20 -27.45
#